data_AF-A0A846BSM4-F1
#
_entry.id   AF-A0A846BSM4-F1
#
_cell.length_a   1.000
_cell.length_b   1.000
_cell.length_c   1.000
_cell.angle_alpha   90.00
_cell.angle_beta   90.00
_cell.angle_gamma   90.00
#
_symmetry.space_group_name_H-M   'P 1'
#
loop_
_entity.id
_entity.type
_entity.pdbx_description
1 polymer ?
#
loop_
_entity_poly.entity_id
_entity_poly.type
_entity_poly.pdbx_seq_one_letter_code
_entity_poly.pdbx_strand_id
1 'polypeptide(L)'
;RELVSDLTHELRTPLTVLRGYLEELATERLEATPAVYQQLAKETRRLERLINDLQELSKAETGYLPIKIEAVNLRPLLESLVQKFADQLLEDGPVLRLDCPSQLPNVLADIDRVEQVLVNLLGNAVTYTKTGSITVRVGKGSTGNPIPRLWIAVIDTGVGIASQDLPHVFERFWRAEKSRNQHNGGTGIGLAISQRLVELQGGKIEVESQVGVGSTFRFYLPLA
;
A
#
# COMPACT_ATOMS: atom_id res chain seq x y z
N ARG A 1 -2.06 5.01 -24.03
CA ARG A 1 -1.82 6.47 -24.15
C ARG A 1 -2.20 7.20 -22.85
N GLU A 2 -3.17 6.71 -22.07
CA GLU A 2 -3.52 7.25 -20.74
C GLU A 2 -2.40 7.13 -19.70
N LEU A 3 -1.70 5.99 -19.61
CA LEU A 3 -0.62 5.76 -18.62
C LEU A 3 0.49 6.84 -18.62
N VAL A 4 0.88 7.33 -19.79
CA VAL A 4 1.91 8.38 -19.92
C VAL A 4 1.36 9.73 -19.47
N SER A 5 0.08 9.99 -19.73
CA SER A 5 -0.61 11.20 -19.30
C SER A 5 -0.75 11.24 -17.78
N ASP A 6 -1.24 10.17 -17.17
CA ASP A 6 -1.45 10.06 -15.72
C ASP A 6 -0.13 10.16 -14.96
N LEU A 7 0.91 9.49 -15.48
CA LEU A 7 2.27 9.63 -14.97
C LEU A 7 2.77 11.08 -15.00
N THR A 8 2.57 11.76 -16.14
CA THR A 8 3.02 13.14 -16.30
C THR A 8 2.31 14.07 -15.30
N HIS A 9 1.03 13.82 -15.02
CA HIS A 9 0.27 14.58 -14.02
C HIS A 9 0.77 14.33 -12.59
N GLU A 10 1.01 13.08 -12.19
CA GLU A 10 1.46 12.76 -10.83
C GLU A 10 2.90 13.21 -10.55
N LEU A 11 3.77 13.26 -11.57
CA LEU A 11 5.11 13.84 -11.43
C LEU A 11 5.09 15.38 -11.39
N ARG A 12 4.19 16.02 -12.15
CA ARG A 12 4.13 17.49 -12.25
C ARG A 12 3.78 18.15 -10.93
N THR A 13 2.89 17.55 -10.13
CA THR A 13 2.45 18.12 -8.84
C THR A 13 3.60 18.33 -7.85
N PRO A 14 4.34 17.29 -7.40
CA PRO A 14 5.45 17.48 -6.46
C PRO A 14 6.58 18.34 -7.05
N LEU A 15 6.85 18.25 -8.37
CA LEU A 15 7.82 19.14 -9.03
C LEU A 15 7.40 20.61 -8.99
N THR A 16 6.11 20.90 -9.16
CA THR A 16 5.59 22.27 -9.10
C THR A 16 5.70 22.83 -7.68
N VAL A 17 5.41 22.01 -6.67
CA VAL A 17 5.58 22.39 -5.25
C VAL A 17 7.06 22.65 -4.95
N LEU A 18 7.96 21.73 -5.29
CA LEU A 18 9.41 21.90 -5.10
C LEU A 18 9.92 23.18 -5.76
N ARG A 19 9.52 23.42 -7.01
CA ARG A 19 9.90 24.65 -7.73
C ARG A 19 9.40 25.90 -7.03
N GLY A 20 8.14 25.93 -6.57
CA GLY A 20 7.58 27.06 -5.85
C GLY A 20 8.37 27.40 -4.58
N TYR A 21 8.67 26.39 -3.75
CA TYR A 21 9.50 26.58 -2.55
C TYR A 21 10.91 27.11 -2.90
N LEU A 22 11.55 26.57 -3.94
CA LEU A 22 12.87 27.02 -4.37
C LEU A 22 12.86 28.45 -4.92
N GLU A 23 11.82 28.86 -5.65
CA GLU A 23 11.63 30.23 -6.15
C GLU A 23 11.39 31.24 -5.02
N GLU A 24 10.59 30.88 -4.02
CA GLU A 24 10.35 31.73 -2.85
C GLU A 24 11.60 31.90 -1.99
N LEU A 25 12.38 30.83 -1.79
CA LEU A 25 13.69 30.89 -1.13
C LEU A 25 14.68 31.76 -1.90
N ALA A 26 14.76 31.59 -3.23
CA ALA A 26 15.67 32.34 -4.08
C ALA A 26 15.33 33.84 -4.16
N THR A 27 14.06 34.21 -3.92
CA THR A 27 13.59 35.60 -3.88
C THR A 27 13.52 36.17 -2.46
N GLU A 28 14.03 35.44 -1.46
CA GLU A 28 13.99 35.80 -0.03
C GLU A 28 12.58 36.09 0.51
N ARG A 29 11.54 35.61 -0.20
CA ARG A 29 10.14 35.71 0.22
C ARG A 29 9.75 34.62 1.22
N LEU A 30 10.56 33.56 1.29
CA LEU A 30 10.44 32.49 2.27
C LEU A 30 11.77 32.33 3.02
N GLU A 31 11.71 32.22 4.33
CA GLU A 31 12.88 31.99 5.16
C GLU A 31 13.30 30.51 5.13
N ALA A 32 14.61 30.27 5.02
CA ALA A 32 15.21 28.94 4.96
C ALA A 32 15.22 28.25 6.35
N THR A 33 14.04 27.89 6.84
CA THR A 33 13.87 27.21 8.13
C THR A 33 13.97 25.69 7.99
N PRO A 34 14.30 24.95 9.07
CA PRO A 34 14.27 23.49 9.06
C PRO A 34 12.95 22.89 8.56
N ALA A 35 11.82 23.54 8.85
CA ALA A 35 10.50 23.11 8.38
C ALA A 35 10.38 23.16 6.85
N VAL A 36 10.91 24.22 6.22
CA VAL A 36 10.93 24.35 4.75
C VAL A 36 11.79 23.26 4.12
N TYR A 37 12.98 23.01 4.68
CA TYR A 37 13.84 21.91 4.21
C TYR A 37 13.20 20.54 4.38
N GLN A 38 12.49 20.30 5.49
CA GLN A 38 11.75 19.06 5.70
C GLN A 38 10.64 18.87 4.67
N GLN A 39 9.96 19.94 4.27
CA GLN A 39 8.93 19.90 3.24
C GLN A 39 9.52 19.60 1.85
N LEU A 40 10.62 20.26 1.48
CA LEU A 40 11.37 19.95 0.25
C LEU A 40 11.82 18.47 0.24
N ALA A 41 12.43 18.00 1.33
CA ALA A 41 12.89 16.62 1.46
C ALA A 41 11.72 15.61 1.43
N LYS A 42 10.53 16.00 1.90
CA LYS A 42 9.32 15.17 1.83
C LYS A 42 8.86 15.01 0.37
N GLU A 43 8.82 16.10 -0.40
CA GLU A 43 8.43 16.05 -1.82
C GLU A 43 9.47 15.30 -2.68
N THR A 44 10.77 15.47 -2.41
CA THR A 44 11.82 14.68 -3.08
C THR A 44 11.67 13.19 -2.82
N ARG A 45 11.49 12.78 -1.57
CA ARG A 45 11.22 11.36 -1.22
C ARG A 45 9.93 10.84 -1.82
N ARG A 46 8.95 11.71 -2.09
CA ARG A 46 7.71 11.34 -2.78
C ARG A 46 7.96 11.08 -4.26
N LEU A 47 8.76 11.91 -4.93
CA LEU A 47 9.21 11.69 -6.30
C LEU A 47 10.02 10.40 -6.46
N GLU A 48 10.97 10.15 -5.56
CA GLU A 48 11.77 8.91 -5.57
C GLU A 48 10.87 7.67 -5.47
N ARG A 49 9.91 7.68 -4.56
CA ARG A 49 8.91 6.60 -4.44
C ARG A 49 8.08 6.42 -5.70
N LEU A 50 7.58 7.51 -6.30
CA LEU A 50 6.84 7.45 -7.56
C LEU A 50 7.65 6.82 -8.70
N ILE A 51 8.94 7.16 -8.81
CA ILE A 51 9.83 6.62 -9.83
C ILE A 51 10.05 5.11 -9.59
N ASN A 52 10.30 4.72 -8.34
CA ASN A 52 10.50 3.31 -7.99
C ASN A 52 9.24 2.47 -8.25
N ASP A 53 8.07 2.95 -7.81
CA ASP A 53 6.77 2.31 -8.05
C ASP A 53 6.54 2.11 -9.56
N LEU A 54 6.85 3.12 -10.38
CA LEU A 54 6.70 3.03 -11.83
C LEU A 54 7.64 1.98 -12.46
N GLN A 55 8.90 1.97 -12.05
CA GLN A 55 9.87 0.98 -12.54
C GLN A 55 9.43 -0.44 -12.20
N GLU A 56 8.90 -0.63 -11.00
CA GLU A 56 8.41 -1.92 -10.55
C GLU A 56 7.15 -2.36 -11.27
N LEU A 57 6.19 -1.46 -11.42
CA LEU A 57 4.98 -1.70 -12.21
C LEU A 57 5.34 -2.11 -13.64
N SER A 58 6.27 -1.39 -14.28
CA SER A 58 6.77 -1.72 -15.62
C SER A 58 7.38 -3.12 -15.70
N LYS A 59 8.20 -3.53 -14.71
CA LYS A 59 8.76 -4.88 -14.62
C LYS A 59 7.68 -5.95 -14.42
N ALA A 60 6.69 -5.67 -13.57
CA ALA A 60 5.62 -6.60 -13.25
C ALA A 60 4.64 -6.82 -14.43
N GLU A 61 4.45 -5.82 -15.28
CA GLU A 61 3.64 -5.90 -16.50
C GLU A 61 4.35 -6.62 -17.64
N THR A 62 5.64 -6.36 -17.81
CA THR A 62 6.45 -6.97 -18.87
C THR A 62 6.86 -8.41 -18.55
N GLY A 63 6.51 -8.92 -17.36
CA GLY A 63 6.85 -10.28 -16.92
C GLY A 63 8.32 -10.45 -16.53
N TYR A 64 9.09 -9.37 -16.50
CA TYR A 64 10.51 -9.38 -16.10
C TYR A 64 10.73 -9.25 -14.61
N LEU A 65 9.68 -9.31 -13.79
CA LEU A 65 9.82 -9.36 -12.34
C LEU A 65 10.14 -10.81 -11.91
N PRO A 66 11.38 -11.13 -11.51
CA PRO A 66 11.69 -12.47 -11.03
C PRO A 66 10.96 -12.69 -9.70
N ILE A 67 10.13 -13.72 -9.66
CA ILE A 67 9.46 -14.20 -8.44
C ILE A 67 10.16 -15.49 -8.03
N LYS A 68 10.66 -15.55 -6.80
CA LYS A 68 11.27 -16.76 -6.23
C LYS A 68 10.25 -17.45 -5.33
N ILE A 69 9.46 -18.33 -5.92
CA ILE A 69 8.46 -19.11 -5.17
C ILE A 69 9.17 -20.19 -4.35
N GLU A 70 9.02 -20.11 -3.03
CA GLU A 70 9.52 -21.09 -2.07
C GLU A 70 8.44 -21.42 -1.03
N ALA A 71 8.59 -22.53 -0.31
CA ALA A 71 7.72 -22.87 0.80
C ALA A 71 8.10 -22.03 2.03
N VAL A 72 7.30 -21.01 2.34
CA VAL A 72 7.62 -20.01 3.38
C VAL A 72 6.62 -20.02 4.53
N ASN A 73 7.13 -19.81 5.75
CA ASN A 73 6.31 -19.54 6.93
C ASN A 73 6.12 -18.03 7.07
N LEU A 74 4.88 -17.56 6.92
CA LEU A 74 4.57 -16.12 6.97
C LEU A 74 4.53 -15.53 8.39
N ARG A 75 4.47 -16.36 9.44
CA ARG A 75 4.25 -15.87 10.80
C ARG A 75 5.33 -14.88 11.28
N PRO A 76 6.65 -15.15 11.14
CA PRO A 76 7.68 -14.22 11.58
C PRO A 76 7.60 -12.87 10.86
N LEU A 77 7.26 -12.89 9.56
CA LEU A 77 7.06 -11.68 8.77
C LEU A 77 5.88 -10.86 9.29
N LEU A 78 4.74 -11.50 9.55
CA LEU A 78 3.53 -10.83 10.04
C LEU A 78 3.76 -10.21 11.43
N GLU A 79 4.40 -10.93 12.35
CA GLU A 79 4.75 -10.43 13.68
C GLU A 79 5.70 -9.23 13.60
N SER A 80 6.75 -9.34 12.78
CA SER A 80 7.72 -8.25 12.55
C SER A 80 7.06 -6.99 11.98
N LEU A 81 6.23 -7.13 10.96
CA LEU A 81 5.55 -5.99 10.34
C LEU A 81 4.53 -5.35 11.28
N VAL A 82 3.73 -6.16 11.98
CA VAL A 82 2.76 -5.63 12.94
C VAL A 82 3.46 -4.85 14.05
N GLN A 83 4.56 -5.37 14.60
CA GLN A 83 5.34 -4.67 15.62
C GLN A 83 5.91 -3.35 15.08
N LYS A 84 6.58 -3.41 13.92
CA LYS A 84 7.20 -2.24 13.29
C LYS A 84 6.21 -1.12 13.00
N PHE A 85 5.02 -1.45 12.51
CA PHE A 85 3.97 -0.45 12.27
C PHE A 85 3.35 0.04 13.58
N ALA A 86 3.17 -0.83 14.58
CA ALA A 86 2.65 -0.43 15.89
C ALA A 86 3.57 0.60 16.57
N ASP A 87 4.89 0.42 16.49
CA ASP A 87 5.88 1.34 17.06
C ASP A 87 5.88 2.73 16.39
N GLN A 88 5.34 2.84 15.17
CA GLN A 88 5.24 4.11 14.44
C GLN A 88 3.93 4.85 14.70
N LEU A 89 2.95 4.20 15.33
CA LEU A 89 1.67 4.81 15.65
C LEU A 89 1.84 5.68 16.90
N LEU A 90 1.22 6.87 16.86
CA LEU A 90 1.15 7.78 18.01
C LEU A 90 0.29 7.15 19.11
N GLU A 91 0.47 7.58 20.36
CA GLU A 91 -0.32 7.08 21.51
C GLU A 91 -1.84 7.21 21.32
N ASP A 92 -2.29 8.28 20.65
CA ASP A 92 -3.70 8.51 20.30
C ASP A 92 -4.13 7.92 18.94
N GLY A 93 -3.24 7.16 18.29
CA GLY A 93 -3.48 6.56 16.98
C GLY A 93 -4.36 5.31 17.03
N PRO A 94 -4.62 4.68 15.87
CA PRO A 94 -5.32 3.40 15.83
C PRO A 94 -4.52 2.30 16.53
N VAL A 95 -5.20 1.35 17.14
CA VAL A 95 -4.55 0.16 17.70
C VAL A 95 -4.32 -0.86 16.59
N LEU A 96 -3.07 -1.26 16.38
CA LEU A 96 -2.70 -2.31 15.43
C LEU A 96 -2.55 -3.66 16.13
N ARG A 97 -3.16 -4.72 15.58
CA ARG A 97 -3.12 -6.07 16.16
C ARG A 97 -2.91 -7.16 15.11
N LEU A 98 -2.32 -8.27 15.53
CA LEU A 98 -2.21 -9.50 14.76
C LEU A 98 -3.22 -10.54 15.29
N ASP A 99 -4.13 -10.97 14.44
CA ASP A 99 -5.07 -12.07 14.67
C ASP A 99 -4.65 -13.26 13.81
N CYS A 100 -3.72 -14.05 14.34
CA CYS A 100 -3.08 -15.14 13.62
C CYS A 100 -3.14 -16.44 14.45
N PRO A 101 -3.57 -17.58 13.85
CA PRO A 101 -3.46 -18.89 14.49
C PRO A 101 -2.02 -19.21 14.93
N SER A 102 -1.88 -19.98 16.00
CA SER A 102 -0.57 -20.35 16.55
C SER A 102 0.27 -21.20 15.57
N GLN A 103 -0.38 -21.96 14.71
CA GLN A 103 0.28 -22.73 13.66
C GLN A 103 -0.29 -22.33 12.30
N LEU A 104 0.59 -21.86 11.42
CA LEU A 104 0.27 -21.59 10.02
C LEU A 104 0.93 -22.65 9.13
N PRO A 105 0.22 -23.20 8.13
CA PRO A 105 0.86 -23.97 7.07
C PRO A 105 1.77 -23.05 6.25
N ASN A 106 2.80 -23.62 5.64
CA ASN A 106 3.62 -22.90 4.69
C ASN A 106 2.82 -22.57 3.42
N VAL A 107 3.17 -21.46 2.78
CA VAL A 107 2.64 -21.04 1.48
C VAL A 107 3.73 -21.11 0.42
N LEU A 108 3.34 -21.29 -0.84
CA LEU A 108 4.24 -21.13 -1.99
C LEU A 108 4.26 -19.65 -2.39
N ALA A 109 5.30 -18.93 -1.96
CA ALA A 109 5.40 -17.50 -2.17
C ALA A 109 6.85 -17.01 -2.19
N ASP A 110 7.03 -15.79 -2.68
CA ASP A 110 8.26 -15.01 -2.54
C ASP A 110 8.08 -14.09 -1.33
N ILE A 111 8.86 -14.32 -0.27
CA ILE A 111 8.68 -13.65 1.02
C ILE A 111 8.83 -12.13 0.93
N ASP A 112 9.74 -11.65 0.09
CA ASP A 112 9.99 -10.21 -0.09
C ASP A 112 8.79 -9.55 -0.78
N ARG A 113 8.14 -10.27 -1.71
CA ARG A 113 6.93 -9.77 -2.39
C ARG A 113 5.71 -9.79 -1.50
N VAL A 114 5.61 -10.77 -0.61
CA VAL A 114 4.57 -10.80 0.43
C VAL A 114 4.76 -9.65 1.41
N GLU A 115 5.99 -9.39 1.86
CA GLU A 115 6.30 -8.23 2.69
C GLU A 115 5.86 -6.94 2.01
N GLN A 116 6.20 -6.78 0.73
CA GLN A 116 5.85 -5.60 -0.04
C GLN A 116 4.33 -5.37 -0.14
N VAL A 117 3.56 -6.43 -0.44
CA VAL A 117 2.08 -6.37 -0.44
C VAL A 117 1.58 -5.91 0.94
N LEU A 118 2.08 -6.52 2.02
CA LEU A 118 1.65 -6.20 3.38
C LEU A 118 2.01 -4.77 3.79
N VAL A 119 3.21 -4.30 3.49
CA VAL A 119 3.65 -2.91 3.74
C VAL A 119 2.74 -1.93 3.04
N ASN A 120 2.35 -2.20 1.79
CA ASN A 120 1.44 -1.34 1.05
C ASN A 120 0.02 -1.33 1.67
N LEU A 121 -0.53 -2.51 2.00
CA LEU A 121 -1.86 -2.61 2.62
C LEU A 121 -1.90 -1.97 4.02
N LEU A 122 -0.90 -2.22 4.85
CA LEU A 122 -0.75 -1.60 6.18
C LEU A 122 -0.54 -0.10 6.08
N GLY A 123 0.29 0.37 5.14
CA GLY A 123 0.50 1.78 4.87
C GLY A 123 -0.81 2.50 4.52
N ASN A 124 -1.66 1.88 3.71
CA ASN A 124 -3.00 2.39 3.41
C ASN A 124 -3.87 2.42 4.68
N ALA A 125 -3.93 1.32 5.44
CA ALA A 125 -4.72 1.25 6.66
C ALA A 125 -4.32 2.35 7.68
N VAL A 126 -3.02 2.57 7.90
CA VAL A 126 -2.50 3.61 8.80
C VAL A 126 -2.79 5.01 8.26
N THR A 127 -2.68 5.22 6.94
CA THR A 127 -2.96 6.53 6.34
C THR A 127 -4.41 6.95 6.54
N TYR A 128 -5.34 6.01 6.35
CA TYR A 128 -6.78 6.26 6.30
C TYR A 128 -7.54 5.99 7.61
N THR A 129 -6.86 5.46 8.65
CA THR A 129 -7.43 5.24 9.98
C THR A 129 -6.79 6.20 10.97
N LYS A 130 -7.51 7.25 11.37
CA LYS A 130 -7.02 8.23 12.35
C LYS A 130 -7.16 7.73 13.79
N THR A 131 -8.27 7.06 14.07
CA THR A 131 -8.62 6.49 15.37
C THR A 131 -9.31 5.15 15.15
N GLY A 132 -9.28 4.26 16.14
CA GLY A 132 -9.93 2.95 16.07
C GLY A 132 -8.92 1.82 16.02
N SER A 133 -9.04 0.90 15.06
CA SER A 133 -8.17 -0.27 14.99
C SER A 133 -7.81 -0.70 13.59
N ILE A 134 -6.64 -1.32 13.48
CA ILE A 134 -6.19 -2.05 12.31
C ILE A 134 -5.87 -3.47 12.77
N THR A 135 -6.36 -4.48 12.05
CA THR A 135 -6.14 -5.89 12.37
C THR A 135 -5.58 -6.60 11.15
N VAL A 136 -4.40 -7.22 11.29
CA VAL A 136 -3.91 -8.20 10.34
C VAL A 136 -4.46 -9.55 10.75
N ARG A 137 -5.33 -10.13 9.94
CA ARG A 137 -5.96 -11.42 10.20
C ARG A 137 -5.50 -12.48 9.21
N VAL A 138 -5.24 -13.69 9.68
CA VAL A 138 -4.89 -14.83 8.84
C VAL A 138 -5.90 -15.95 9.01
N GLY A 139 -6.27 -16.59 7.92
CA GLY A 139 -7.12 -17.76 7.97
C GLY A 139 -6.94 -18.69 6.78
N LYS A 140 -7.52 -19.88 6.88
CA LYS A 140 -7.61 -20.82 5.76
C LYS A 140 -8.86 -20.48 4.96
N GLY A 141 -8.76 -20.54 3.63
CA GLY A 141 -9.90 -20.29 2.75
C GLY A 141 -9.93 -21.27 1.59
N SER A 142 -11.13 -21.76 1.27
CA SER A 142 -11.41 -22.40 -0.01
C SER A 142 -11.99 -21.34 -0.94
N THR A 143 -11.32 -21.07 -2.06
CA THR A 143 -11.79 -20.10 -3.08
C THR A 143 -12.52 -20.80 -4.23
N GLY A 144 -13.06 -21.99 -4.02
CA GLY A 144 -13.60 -22.83 -5.09
C GLY A 144 -12.54 -23.43 -6.03
N ASN A 145 -11.26 -23.20 -5.72
CA ASN A 145 -10.10 -23.79 -6.40
C ASN A 145 -9.73 -25.13 -5.72
N PRO A 146 -9.22 -26.14 -6.46
CA PRO A 146 -8.85 -27.42 -5.85
C PRO A 146 -7.59 -27.32 -4.97
N ILE A 147 -6.80 -26.27 -5.13
CA ILE A 147 -5.60 -26.03 -4.31
C ILE A 147 -6.02 -25.25 -3.05
N PRO A 148 -5.76 -25.77 -1.84
CA PRO A 148 -6.06 -25.06 -0.60
C PRO A 148 -5.22 -23.78 -0.51
N ARG A 149 -5.80 -22.72 0.06
CA ARG A 149 -5.16 -21.41 0.15
C ARG A 149 -5.15 -20.89 1.58
N LEU A 150 -4.12 -20.12 1.89
CA LEU A 150 -4.11 -19.22 3.04
C LEU A 150 -4.56 -17.84 2.57
N TRP A 151 -5.38 -17.17 3.37
CA TRP A 151 -5.67 -15.76 3.16
C TRP A 151 -5.09 -14.92 4.29
N ILE A 152 -4.67 -13.72 3.91
CA ILE A 152 -4.20 -12.68 4.81
C ILE A 152 -5.04 -11.44 4.52
N ALA A 153 -5.63 -10.87 5.57
CA ALA A 153 -6.47 -9.69 5.50
C ALA A 153 -5.90 -8.56 6.35
N VAL A 154 -5.88 -7.34 5.80
CA VAL A 154 -5.69 -6.11 6.56
C VAL A 154 -7.07 -5.46 6.69
N ILE A 155 -7.56 -5.38 7.92
CA ILE A 155 -8.89 -4.87 8.28
C ILE A 155 -8.68 -3.56 9.02
N ASP A 156 -9.23 -2.47 8.51
CA ASP A 156 -9.16 -1.14 9.11
C ASP A 156 -10.55 -0.61 9.45
N THR A 157 -10.63 0.27 10.46
CA THR A 157 -11.86 1.01 10.83
C THR A 157 -11.80 2.46 10.35
N GLY A 158 -11.13 2.70 9.23
CA GLY A 158 -10.92 4.03 8.68
C GLY A 158 -12.16 4.60 8.00
N VAL A 159 -11.94 5.57 7.11
CA VAL A 159 -13.03 6.29 6.41
C VAL A 159 -13.85 5.41 5.46
N GLY A 160 -13.35 4.22 5.11
CA GLY A 160 -13.96 3.33 4.12
C GLY A 160 -13.89 3.88 2.69
N ILE A 161 -14.42 3.09 1.75
CA ILE A 161 -14.42 3.35 0.31
C ILE A 161 -15.86 3.26 -0.19
N ALA A 162 -16.26 4.16 -1.09
CA ALA A 162 -17.58 4.13 -1.69
C ALA A 162 -17.74 2.90 -2.60
N SER A 163 -18.94 2.31 -2.65
CA SER A 163 -19.19 1.12 -3.45
C SER A 163 -18.90 1.31 -4.95
N GLN A 164 -19.16 2.52 -5.47
CA GLN A 164 -18.83 2.92 -6.84
C GLN A 164 -17.32 2.96 -7.14
N ASP A 165 -16.50 3.13 -6.10
CA ASP A 165 -15.05 3.28 -6.21
C ASP A 165 -14.34 1.92 -6.12
N LEU A 166 -14.96 0.92 -5.48
CA LEU A 166 -14.39 -0.42 -5.26
C LEU A 166 -13.90 -1.12 -6.54
N PRO A 167 -14.59 -1.05 -7.70
CA PRO A 167 -14.09 -1.67 -8.93
C PRO A 167 -12.77 -1.08 -9.41
N HIS A 168 -12.45 0.15 -9.00
CA HIS A 168 -11.34 0.93 -9.53
C HIS A 168 -10.13 1.00 -8.59
N VAL A 169 -10.23 0.53 -7.34
CA VAL A 169 -9.16 0.70 -6.34
C VAL A 169 -7.82 0.04 -6.70
N PHE A 170 -7.84 -0.94 -7.61
CA PHE A 170 -6.64 -1.61 -8.13
C PHE A 170 -6.19 -1.06 -9.48
N GLU A 171 -6.91 -0.09 -10.05
CA GLU A 171 -6.47 0.64 -11.23
C GLU A 171 -5.28 1.55 -10.88
N ARG A 172 -4.41 1.75 -11.87
CA ARG A 172 -3.19 2.55 -11.69
C ARG A 172 -3.56 4.01 -11.54
N PHE A 173 -2.86 4.71 -10.66
CA PHE A 173 -3.09 6.14 -10.36
C PHE A 173 -4.49 6.45 -9.83
N TRP A 174 -5.28 5.41 -9.50
CA TRP A 174 -6.61 5.63 -8.98
C TRP A 174 -6.55 6.15 -7.54
N ARG A 175 -7.33 7.20 -7.28
CA ARG A 175 -7.47 7.87 -5.98
C ARG A 175 -8.89 8.40 -5.85
N ALA A 176 -9.53 8.11 -4.72
CA ALA A 176 -10.82 8.72 -4.37
C ALA A 176 -10.74 10.26 -4.39
N GLU A 177 -11.81 10.92 -4.82
CA GLU A 177 -11.84 12.39 -5.01
C GLU A 177 -11.45 13.17 -3.75
N LYS A 178 -11.89 12.71 -2.56
CA LYS A 178 -11.54 13.30 -1.26
C LYS A 178 -10.07 13.13 -0.88
N SER A 179 -9.37 12.14 -1.44
CA SER A 179 -7.95 11.91 -1.17
C SER A 179 -7.04 12.66 -2.15
N ARG A 180 -7.53 13.12 -3.32
CA ARG A 180 -6.76 13.94 -4.28
C ARG A 180 -6.30 15.27 -3.68
N ASN A 181 -7.13 15.91 -2.86
CA ASN A 181 -6.82 17.19 -2.21
C ASN A 181 -5.92 17.07 -0.97
N GLN A 182 -5.70 15.85 -0.46
CA GLN A 182 -4.78 15.61 0.65
C GLN A 182 -3.38 15.33 0.11
N HIS A 183 -2.43 16.22 0.41
CA HIS A 183 -1.00 16.08 0.07
C HIS A 183 -0.32 14.87 0.76
N ASN A 184 -1.03 14.13 1.61
CA ASN A 184 -0.56 12.92 2.28
C ASN A 184 -1.04 11.62 1.60
N GLY A 185 -1.80 11.70 0.49
CA GLY A 185 -2.23 10.52 -0.25
C GLY A 185 -1.08 9.83 -1.01
N GLY A 186 -1.08 8.49 -1.01
CA GLY A 186 -0.13 7.67 -1.76
C GLY A 186 -0.19 7.89 -3.28
N THR A 187 0.70 7.22 -4.01
CA THR A 187 0.90 7.37 -5.46
C THR A 187 -0.27 6.88 -6.32
N GLY A 188 -1.21 6.13 -5.72
CA GLY A 188 -2.26 5.42 -6.46
C GLY A 188 -1.73 4.21 -7.25
N ILE A 189 -0.45 3.87 -7.11
CA ILE A 189 0.19 2.75 -7.82
C ILE A 189 0.30 1.51 -6.93
N GLY A 190 0.46 1.70 -5.62
CA GLY A 190 0.79 0.60 -4.69
C GLY A 190 -0.22 -0.56 -4.69
N LEU A 191 -1.54 -0.28 -4.76
CA LEU A 191 -2.56 -1.34 -4.84
C LEU A 191 -2.51 -2.12 -6.16
N ALA A 192 -2.25 -1.45 -7.29
CA ALA A 192 -2.06 -2.10 -8.59
C ALA A 192 -0.82 -3.02 -8.57
N ILE A 193 0.29 -2.56 -7.99
CA ILE A 193 1.49 -3.38 -7.79
C ILE A 193 1.15 -4.58 -6.89
N SER A 194 0.46 -4.36 -5.77
CA SER A 194 0.07 -5.42 -4.85
C SER A 194 -0.77 -6.50 -5.52
N GLN A 195 -1.76 -6.10 -6.33
CA GLN A 195 -2.55 -7.03 -7.14
C GLN A 195 -1.65 -7.85 -8.06
N ARG A 196 -0.75 -7.20 -8.78
CA ARG A 196 0.12 -7.89 -9.73
C ARG A 196 1.09 -8.86 -9.05
N LEU A 197 1.67 -8.47 -7.91
CA LEU A 197 2.56 -9.33 -7.13
C LEU A 197 1.84 -10.56 -6.59
N VAL A 198 0.59 -10.40 -6.14
CA VAL A 198 -0.23 -11.52 -5.67
C VAL A 198 -0.59 -12.46 -6.83
N GLU A 199 -0.98 -11.91 -7.98
CA GLU A 199 -1.30 -12.69 -9.19
C GLU A 199 -0.11 -13.48 -9.72
N LEU A 200 1.08 -12.87 -9.77
CA LEU A 200 2.32 -13.54 -10.20
C LEU A 200 2.70 -14.72 -9.29
N GLN A 201 2.19 -14.75 -8.06
CA GLN A 201 2.36 -15.85 -7.10
C GLN A 201 1.18 -16.84 -7.13
N GLY A 202 0.30 -16.78 -8.14
CA GLY A 202 -0.88 -17.65 -8.28
C GLY A 202 -2.03 -17.33 -7.32
N GLY A 203 -1.94 -16.17 -6.65
CA GLY A 203 -2.89 -15.69 -5.68
C GLY A 203 -4.06 -14.91 -6.28
N LYS A 204 -4.84 -14.30 -5.39
CA LYS A 204 -5.87 -13.30 -5.72
C LYS A 204 -5.88 -12.25 -4.62
N ILE A 205 -6.17 -11.00 -4.95
CA ILE A 205 -6.49 -9.95 -3.97
C ILE A 205 -7.92 -9.45 -4.18
N GLU A 206 -8.60 -9.09 -3.10
CA GLU A 206 -9.95 -8.55 -3.11
C GLU A 206 -10.12 -7.50 -2.00
N VAL A 207 -11.17 -6.70 -2.12
CA VAL A 207 -11.51 -5.65 -1.16
C VAL A 207 -13.01 -5.67 -0.87
N GLU A 208 -13.34 -5.48 0.39
CA GLU A 208 -14.67 -5.19 0.89
C GLU A 208 -14.58 -3.89 1.71
N SER A 209 -15.48 -2.94 1.51
CA SER A 209 -15.44 -1.68 2.25
C SER A 209 -16.80 -1.02 2.34
N GLN A 210 -17.00 -0.25 3.40
CA GLN A 210 -18.17 0.60 3.58
C GLN A 210 -17.75 1.96 4.15
N VAL A 211 -18.24 3.03 3.53
CA VAL A 211 -17.98 4.41 3.95
C VAL A 211 -18.39 4.62 5.41
N GLY A 212 -17.47 5.15 6.21
CA GLY A 212 -17.64 5.41 7.65
C GLY A 212 -17.51 4.18 8.55
N VAL A 213 -17.29 2.98 7.99
CA VAL A 213 -17.11 1.75 8.76
C VAL A 213 -15.66 1.26 8.68
N GLY A 214 -15.07 1.27 7.48
CA GLY A 214 -13.70 0.82 7.24
C GLY A 214 -13.57 -0.09 6.02
N SER A 215 -12.40 -0.68 5.84
CA SER A 215 -12.10 -1.55 4.70
C SER A 215 -11.42 -2.86 5.13
N THR A 216 -11.60 -3.88 4.31
CA THR A 216 -10.91 -5.16 4.42
C THR A 216 -10.26 -5.47 3.08
N PHE A 217 -8.94 -5.38 3.02
CA PHE A 217 -8.17 -5.86 1.89
C PHE A 217 -7.68 -7.28 2.21
N ARG A 218 -8.01 -8.24 1.35
CA ARG A 218 -7.67 -9.66 1.57
C ARG A 218 -6.94 -10.20 0.36
N PHE A 219 -5.81 -10.86 0.56
CA PHE A 219 -5.14 -11.61 -0.50
C PHE A 219 -4.95 -13.08 -0.11
N TYR A 220 -4.84 -13.91 -1.13
CA TYR A 220 -4.77 -15.36 -1.04
C TYR A 220 -3.47 -15.87 -1.64
N LEU A 221 -2.81 -16.80 -0.97
CA LEU A 221 -1.62 -17.50 -1.46
C LEU A 221 -1.86 -19.02 -1.44
N PRO A 222 -1.34 -19.76 -2.44
CA PRO A 222 -1.38 -21.22 -2.44
C PRO A 222 -0.64 -21.81 -1.23
N LEU A 223 -1.17 -22.86 -0.61
CA LEU A 223 -0.39 -23.65 0.35
C LEU A 223 0.72 -24.43 -0.36
N ALA A 224 1.81 -24.69 0.37
CA ALA A 224 2.93 -25.55 -0.05
C ALA A 224 2.64 -27.04 0.10
#